data_AF-A0A8D0LD60-F1
#
_entry.id   AF-A0A8D0LD60-F1
#
_cell.length_a   1.000
_cell.length_b   1.000
_cell.length_c   1.000
_cell.angle_alpha   90.00
_cell.angle_beta   90.00
_cell.angle_gamma   90.00
#
_symmetry.space_group_name_H-M   'P 1'
#
loop_
_entity.id
_entity.type
_entity.pdbx_description
1 polymer ?
#
loop_
_entity_poly.entity_id
_entity_poly.type
_entity_poly.pdbx_seq_one_letter_code
_entity_poly.pdbx_strand_id
1 'polypeptide(L)'
;LFSYAEFPLSDFQQDIYSVTSGHFRDTLMYLAQGTREEGYADPAMAAQDAMVLWEACQKKTGEHKNMLQMILCNKSYQQLWMVFQEFQNISGQDIVDAINECYDGYFQELLVAIGKYCNRNKICIYNFVDLMNIRQRYKERYGKSLFHDIKNFASGHYERALLAICAGDAEDY
;
A
#
# COMPACT_ATOMS: atom_id res chain seq x y z
N LEU A 1 -14.24 31.92 4.82
CA LEU A 1 -13.49 31.21 5.89
C LEU A 1 -14.28 29.96 6.26
N PHE A 2 -14.11 28.88 5.51
CA PHE A 2 -14.71 27.59 5.89
C PHE A 2 -13.72 26.90 6.82
N SER A 3 -14.15 26.77 8.08
CA SER A 3 -13.47 26.02 9.13
C SER A 3 -13.38 24.56 8.72
N TYR A 4 -12.16 24.04 8.65
CA TYR A 4 -11.86 22.62 8.49
C TYR A 4 -12.33 21.89 9.75
N ALA A 5 -13.52 21.31 9.71
CA ALA A 5 -13.90 20.29 10.67
C ALA A 5 -12.98 19.09 10.47
N GLU A 6 -12.09 18.87 11.45
CA GLU A 6 -11.32 17.65 11.63
C GLU A 6 -12.26 16.45 11.57
N PHE A 7 -12.19 15.66 10.51
CA PHE A 7 -12.80 14.33 10.50
C PHE A 7 -11.89 13.43 11.35
N PRO A 8 -12.34 12.93 12.52
CA PRO A 8 -11.51 12.10 13.37
C PRO A 8 -11.12 10.82 12.61
N LEU A 9 -9.88 10.36 12.82
CA LEU A 9 -9.33 9.12 12.22
C LEU A 9 -10.26 7.90 12.41
N SER A 10 -11.09 7.90 13.46
CA SER A 10 -12.10 6.88 13.73
C SER A 10 -13.18 6.80 12.65
N ASP A 11 -13.63 7.92 12.09
CA ASP A 11 -14.67 7.93 11.06
C ASP A 11 -14.15 7.33 9.76
N PHE A 12 -12.89 7.60 9.41
CA PHE A 12 -12.30 7.09 8.18
C PHE A 12 -12.04 5.57 8.23
N GLN A 13 -11.54 5.06 9.35
CA GLN A 13 -11.37 3.62 9.55
C GLN A 13 -12.72 2.90 9.57
N GLN A 14 -13.74 3.51 10.16
CA GLN A 14 -15.10 2.97 10.16
C GLN A 14 -15.73 2.99 8.75
N ASP A 15 -15.46 4.03 7.96
CA ASP A 15 -15.86 4.09 6.55
C ASP A 15 -15.23 2.95 5.76
N ILE A 16 -13.90 2.77 5.83
CA ILE A 16 -13.19 1.64 5.20
C ILE A 16 -13.84 0.32 5.63
N TYR A 17 -14.05 0.14 6.92
CA TYR A 17 -14.60 -1.10 7.46
C TYR A 17 -16.00 -1.41 6.92
N SER A 18 -16.85 -0.39 6.76
CA SER A 18 -18.24 -0.54 6.33
C SER A 18 -18.40 -0.86 4.84
N VAL A 19 -17.44 -0.46 3.98
CA VAL A 19 -17.54 -0.59 2.52
C VAL A 19 -16.55 -1.57 1.90
N THR A 20 -15.63 -2.13 2.69
CA THR A 20 -14.62 -3.09 2.21
C THR A 20 -14.63 -4.37 3.05
N SER A 21 -14.05 -5.45 2.52
CA SER A 21 -14.00 -6.74 3.22
C SER A 21 -12.72 -7.53 2.90
N GLY A 22 -12.49 -8.59 3.68
CA GLY A 22 -11.36 -9.50 3.52
C GLY A 22 -10.00 -8.82 3.60
N HIS A 23 -8.98 -9.45 3.02
CA HIS A 23 -7.61 -8.94 3.05
C HIS A 23 -7.46 -7.56 2.40
N PHE A 24 -8.32 -7.20 1.43
CA PHE A 24 -8.29 -5.84 0.87
C PHE A 24 -8.58 -4.77 1.95
N ARG A 25 -9.65 -4.95 2.74
CA ARG A 25 -9.94 -4.09 3.89
C ARG A 25 -8.78 -4.07 4.86
N ASP A 26 -8.29 -5.25 5.23
CA ASP A 26 -7.32 -5.37 6.31
C ASP A 26 -6.00 -4.66 5.92
N THR A 27 -5.59 -4.72 4.64
CA THR A 27 -4.47 -3.93 4.10
C THR A 27 -4.73 -2.43 4.20
N LEU A 28 -5.90 -1.94 3.79
CA LEU A 28 -6.25 -0.52 3.91
C LEU A 28 -6.24 -0.05 5.36
N MET A 29 -6.69 -0.89 6.28
CA MET A 29 -6.67 -0.61 7.71
C MET A 29 -5.25 -0.56 8.27
N TYR A 30 -4.33 -1.41 7.80
CA TYR A 30 -2.91 -1.31 8.16
C TYR A 30 -2.28 -0.01 7.65
N LEU A 31 -2.54 0.36 6.39
CA LEU A 31 -2.04 1.61 5.83
C LEU A 31 -2.61 2.85 6.57
N ALA A 32 -3.90 2.81 6.92
CA ALA A 32 -4.57 3.90 7.64
C ALA A 32 -4.07 4.10 9.08
N GLN A 33 -3.46 3.08 9.70
CA GLN A 33 -2.86 3.22 11.03
C GLN A 33 -1.57 4.05 11.01
N GLY A 34 -0.86 4.11 9.88
CA GLY A 34 0.34 4.91 9.73
C GLY A 34 1.52 4.45 10.61
N THR A 35 1.56 3.18 10.99
CA THR A 35 2.55 2.60 11.91
C THR A 35 3.78 2.02 11.21
N ARG A 36 4.16 2.56 10.05
CA ARG A 36 5.31 2.07 9.28
C ARG A 36 6.61 2.29 10.06
N GLU A 37 7.41 1.25 10.19
CA GLU A 37 8.74 1.24 10.81
C GLU A 37 9.68 2.26 10.13
N GLU A 38 10.57 2.82 10.94
CA GLU A 38 11.63 3.73 10.49
C GLU A 38 13.00 3.13 10.80
N GLY A 39 14.00 3.49 9.99
CA GLY A 39 15.39 3.11 10.23
C GLY A 39 16.03 2.32 9.10
N TYR A 40 17.29 1.95 9.36
CA TYR A 40 18.17 1.26 8.41
C TYR A 40 17.72 -0.16 8.11
N ALA A 41 18.05 -0.63 6.91
CA ALA A 41 17.78 -2.00 6.50
C ALA A 41 18.69 -3.00 7.24
N ASP A 42 18.11 -4.13 7.63
CA ASP A 42 18.79 -5.32 8.13
C ASP A 42 18.81 -6.40 7.02
N PRO A 43 20.00 -6.74 6.47
CA PRO A 43 20.12 -7.73 5.40
C PRO A 43 19.64 -9.14 5.78
N ALA A 44 19.86 -9.56 7.04
CA ALA A 44 19.43 -10.88 7.48
C ALA A 44 17.90 -10.94 7.58
N MET A 45 17.29 -9.89 8.10
CA MET A 45 15.83 -9.76 8.12
C MET A 45 15.25 -9.65 6.71
N ALA A 46 15.96 -8.98 5.80
CA ALA A 46 15.49 -8.80 4.42
C ALA A 46 15.38 -10.13 3.69
N ALA A 47 16.38 -11.01 3.85
CA ALA A 47 16.36 -12.35 3.28
C ALA A 47 15.23 -13.21 3.87
N GLN A 48 14.94 -13.09 5.18
CA GLN A 48 13.84 -13.80 5.83
C GLN A 48 12.48 -13.34 5.31
N ASP A 49 12.24 -12.02 5.31
CA ASP A 49 11.00 -11.42 4.81
C ASP A 49 10.79 -11.73 3.32
N ALA A 50 11.86 -11.76 2.52
CA ALA A 50 11.81 -12.16 1.11
C ALA A 50 11.33 -13.60 0.93
N MET A 51 11.81 -14.53 1.77
CA MET A 51 11.36 -15.92 1.77
C MET A 51 9.87 -16.01 2.13
N VAL A 52 9.42 -15.24 3.12
CA VAL A 52 8.01 -15.18 3.52
C VAL A 52 7.14 -14.66 2.36
N LEU A 53 7.56 -13.61 1.65
CA LEU A 53 6.84 -13.10 0.48
C LEU A 53 6.77 -14.16 -0.64
N TRP A 54 7.85 -14.90 -0.85
CA TRP A 54 7.91 -15.97 -1.85
C TRP A 54 6.99 -17.15 -1.50
N GLU A 55 6.96 -17.56 -0.24
CA GLU A 55 6.03 -18.58 0.24
C GLU A 55 4.58 -18.10 0.15
N ALA A 56 4.31 -16.82 0.41
CA ALA A 56 2.97 -16.26 0.28
C ALA A 56 2.43 -16.31 -1.15
N CYS A 57 3.30 -16.05 -2.13
CA CYS A 57 3.01 -16.18 -3.55
C CYS A 57 2.66 -17.63 -3.93
N GLN A 58 3.38 -18.61 -3.37
CA GLN A 58 3.16 -20.04 -3.68
C GLN A 58 1.95 -20.64 -2.96
N LYS A 59 1.79 -20.35 -1.66
CA LYS A 59 0.80 -21.00 -0.80
C LYS A 59 -0.56 -20.31 -0.84
N LYS A 60 -0.58 -18.98 -0.93
CA LYS A 60 -1.78 -18.14 -1.06
C LYS A 60 -2.86 -18.37 0.03
N THR A 61 -2.51 -18.97 1.17
CA THR A 61 -3.43 -19.15 2.29
C THR A 61 -3.69 -17.82 3.02
N GLY A 62 -4.76 -17.73 3.81
CA GLY A 62 -5.07 -16.53 4.57
C GLY A 62 -3.95 -16.10 5.52
N GLU A 63 -3.28 -17.06 6.15
CA GLU A 63 -2.12 -16.81 7.02
C GLU A 63 -0.95 -16.17 6.26
N HIS A 64 -0.60 -16.71 5.09
CA HIS A 64 0.48 -16.14 4.29
C HIS A 64 0.11 -14.76 3.71
N LYS A 65 -1.16 -14.54 3.36
CA LYS A 65 -1.66 -13.21 2.97
C LYS A 65 -1.47 -12.22 4.11
N ASN A 66 -1.78 -12.60 5.35
CA ASN A 66 -1.55 -11.76 6.53
C ASN A 66 -0.07 -11.40 6.70
N MET A 67 0.83 -12.39 6.60
CA MET A 67 2.27 -12.14 6.70
C MET A 67 2.76 -11.18 5.61
N LEU A 68 2.33 -11.38 4.36
CA LEU A 68 2.65 -10.50 3.25
C LEU A 68 2.15 -9.06 3.49
N GLN A 69 0.92 -8.90 4.00
CA GLN A 69 0.37 -7.58 4.36
C GLN A 69 1.21 -6.92 5.46
N MET A 70 1.58 -7.67 6.50
CA MET A 70 2.39 -7.15 7.60
C MET A 70 3.74 -6.63 7.12
N ILE A 71 4.42 -7.36 6.22
CA ILE A 71 5.70 -6.93 5.65
C ILE A 71 5.51 -5.66 4.83
N LEU A 72 4.64 -5.69 3.82
CA LEU A 72 4.49 -4.58 2.86
C LEU A 72 3.95 -3.29 3.49
N CYS A 73 3.09 -3.40 4.51
CA CYS A 73 2.47 -2.23 5.14
C CYS A 73 3.29 -1.65 6.30
N ASN A 74 4.12 -2.45 6.98
CA ASN A 74 4.81 -1.99 8.19
C ASN A 74 6.33 -1.85 8.04
N LYS A 75 7.02 -2.59 7.18
CA LYS A 75 8.49 -2.45 7.08
C LYS A 75 8.90 -1.10 6.52
N SER A 76 10.06 -0.59 6.96
CA SER A 76 10.59 0.68 6.44
C SER A 76 10.83 0.60 4.92
N TYR A 77 10.83 1.73 4.22
CA TYR A 77 11.07 1.74 2.78
C TYR A 77 12.46 1.18 2.42
N GLN A 78 13.46 1.47 3.26
CA GLN A 78 14.82 0.94 3.10
C GLN A 78 14.83 -0.58 3.25
N GLN A 79 14.11 -1.12 4.24
CA GLN A 79 13.96 -2.56 4.43
C GLN A 79 13.24 -3.20 3.25
N LEU A 80 12.09 -2.65 2.81
CA LEU A 80 11.31 -3.20 1.71
C LEU A 80 12.07 -3.22 0.39
N TRP A 81 12.86 -2.19 0.12
CA TRP A 81 13.70 -2.19 -1.07
C TRP A 81 14.67 -3.38 -1.07
N MET A 82 15.34 -3.64 0.05
CA MET A 82 16.27 -4.77 0.19
C MET A 82 15.53 -6.12 0.14
N VAL A 83 14.37 -6.23 0.79
CA VAL A 83 13.49 -7.40 0.70
C VAL A 83 13.13 -7.70 -0.75
N PHE A 84 12.85 -6.70 -1.58
CA PHE A 84 12.50 -6.93 -2.99
C PHE A 84 13.70 -7.38 -3.82
N GLN A 85 14.92 -6.93 -3.51
CA GLN A 85 16.13 -7.45 -4.15
C GLN A 85 16.34 -8.92 -3.79
N GLU A 86 16.22 -9.26 -2.50
CA GLU A 86 16.35 -10.66 -2.06
C GLU A 86 15.22 -11.54 -2.60
N PHE A 87 13.99 -11.01 -2.69
CA PHE A 87 12.87 -11.71 -3.32
C PHE A 87 13.20 -12.06 -4.77
N GLN A 88 13.74 -11.11 -5.53
CA GLN A 88 14.15 -11.34 -6.92
C GLN A 88 15.29 -12.37 -7.01
N ASN A 89 16.25 -12.33 -6.07
CA ASN A 89 17.33 -13.32 -6.01
C ASN A 89 16.80 -14.75 -5.77
N ILE A 90 15.79 -14.91 -4.89
CA ILE A 90 15.24 -16.22 -4.51
C ILE A 90 14.25 -16.75 -5.56
N SER A 91 13.35 -15.90 -6.05
CA SER A 91 12.24 -16.30 -6.94
C SER A 91 12.60 -16.22 -8.43
N GLY A 92 13.57 -15.38 -8.79
CA GLY A 92 13.87 -15.02 -10.16
C GLY A 92 12.89 -14.02 -10.79
N GLN A 93 11.93 -13.48 -10.03
CA GLN A 93 10.89 -12.56 -10.52
C GLN A 93 10.87 -11.23 -9.74
N ASP A 94 10.44 -10.15 -10.40
CA ASP A 94 10.11 -8.91 -9.69
C ASP A 94 8.87 -9.12 -8.80
N ILE A 95 8.84 -8.47 -7.64
CA ILE A 95 7.75 -8.62 -6.67
C ILE A 95 6.39 -8.19 -7.24
N VAL A 96 6.33 -7.17 -8.08
CA VAL A 96 5.08 -6.69 -8.67
C VAL A 96 4.55 -7.71 -9.68
N ASP A 97 5.43 -8.29 -10.49
CA ASP A 97 5.08 -9.35 -11.44
C ASP A 97 4.60 -10.61 -10.70
N ALA A 98 5.32 -11.02 -9.66
CA ALA A 98 4.89 -12.14 -8.82
C ALA A 98 3.52 -11.92 -8.18
N ILE A 99 3.23 -10.71 -7.67
CA ILE A 99 1.91 -10.37 -7.11
C ILE A 99 0.82 -10.45 -8.19
N ASN A 100 1.09 -9.94 -9.41
CA ASN A 100 0.16 -10.01 -10.54
C ASN A 100 -0.17 -11.45 -10.95
N GLU A 101 0.80 -12.37 -10.86
CA GLU A 101 0.60 -13.80 -11.16
C GLU A 101 -0.06 -14.56 -10.00
N CYS A 102 0.18 -14.12 -8.76
CA CYS A 102 -0.20 -14.88 -7.58
C CYS A 102 -1.60 -14.56 -7.06
N TYR A 103 -2.05 -13.32 -7.19
CA TYR A 103 -3.32 -12.87 -6.64
C TYR A 103 -4.18 -12.21 -7.71
N ASP A 104 -5.45 -11.98 -7.39
CA ASP A 104 -6.42 -11.34 -8.26
C ASP A 104 -7.28 -10.32 -7.49
N GLY A 105 -8.02 -9.53 -8.27
CA GLY A 105 -8.99 -8.55 -7.79
C GLY A 105 -8.38 -7.43 -6.94
N TYR A 106 -9.22 -6.81 -6.11
CA TYR A 106 -8.84 -5.59 -5.39
C TYR A 106 -7.67 -5.77 -4.43
N PHE A 107 -7.51 -6.96 -3.85
CA PHE A 107 -6.37 -7.25 -2.99
C PHE A 107 -5.06 -7.21 -3.80
N GLN A 108 -5.01 -7.86 -4.96
CA GLN A 108 -3.85 -7.81 -5.86
C GLN A 108 -3.56 -6.38 -6.34
N GLU A 109 -4.57 -5.65 -6.81
CA GLU A 109 -4.40 -4.28 -7.30
C GLU A 109 -3.78 -3.36 -6.24
N LEU A 110 -4.21 -3.49 -4.98
CA LEU A 110 -3.65 -2.73 -3.86
C LEU A 110 -2.20 -3.11 -3.56
N LEU A 111 -1.88 -4.41 -3.52
CA LEU A 111 -0.52 -4.89 -3.30
C LEU A 111 0.44 -4.43 -4.40
N VAL A 112 0.01 -4.46 -5.66
CA VAL A 112 0.76 -3.95 -6.81
C VAL A 112 1.04 -2.45 -6.65
N ALA A 113 0.05 -1.66 -6.22
CA ALA A 113 0.24 -0.24 -5.98
C ALA A 113 1.30 0.01 -4.88
N ILE A 114 1.24 -0.72 -3.76
CA ILE A 114 2.22 -0.64 -2.67
C ILE A 114 3.62 -1.03 -3.18
N GLY A 115 3.75 -2.14 -3.90
CA GLY A 115 5.03 -2.60 -4.46
C GLY A 115 5.64 -1.57 -5.42
N LYS A 116 4.85 -1.05 -6.37
CA LYS A 116 5.27 0.02 -7.29
C LYS A 116 5.72 1.27 -6.55
N TYR A 117 4.99 1.69 -5.51
CA TYR A 117 5.34 2.88 -4.72
C TYR A 117 6.65 2.71 -3.96
N CYS A 118 6.85 1.57 -3.30
CA CYS A 118 8.08 1.26 -2.57
C CYS A 118 9.29 1.18 -3.52
N ASN A 119 9.12 0.62 -4.72
CA ASN A 119 10.18 0.58 -5.75
C ASN A 119 10.58 1.98 -6.28
N ARG A 120 9.64 2.92 -6.33
CA ARG A 120 9.90 4.31 -6.77
C ARG A 120 10.57 5.15 -5.69
N ASN A 121 10.19 4.94 -4.43
CA ASN A 121 10.67 5.73 -3.29
C ASN A 121 11.89 5.12 -2.60
N LYS A 122 12.95 4.83 -3.37
CA LYS A 122 14.20 4.22 -2.88
C LYS A 122 14.91 5.04 -1.77
N ILE A 123 14.52 6.30 -1.54
CA ILE A 123 15.25 7.29 -0.70
C ILE A 123 14.33 7.98 0.33
N CYS A 124 13.05 7.60 0.49
CA CYS A 124 12.15 8.35 1.38
C CYS A 124 12.39 7.99 2.86
N ILE A 125 13.07 8.89 3.58
CA ILE A 125 13.43 8.78 5.01
C ILE A 125 12.45 9.49 5.94
N TYR A 126 11.38 10.10 5.41
CA TYR A 126 10.42 10.86 6.22
C TYR A 126 9.02 10.32 6.01
N ASN A 127 8.49 9.72 7.09
CA ASN A 127 7.11 9.33 7.26
C ASN A 127 6.20 10.56 7.43
N PHE A 128 4.91 10.22 7.40
CA PHE A 128 3.74 11.01 7.77
C PHE A 128 3.02 11.62 6.57
N VAL A 129 1.72 11.34 6.52
CA VAL A 129 0.72 11.86 5.59
C VAL A 129 0.41 11.10 4.30
N ASP A 130 0.26 9.78 4.36
CA ASP A 130 -0.06 8.97 3.18
C ASP A 130 -1.56 8.62 3.01
N LEU A 131 -2.50 9.39 3.60
CA LEU A 131 -3.95 9.26 3.26
C LEU A 131 -4.77 10.54 3.53
N MET A 132 -4.44 11.33 4.56
CA MET A 132 -5.15 12.59 4.88
C MET A 132 -4.78 13.76 3.93
N ASN A 133 -3.48 14.00 3.67
CA ASN A 133 -3.03 14.94 2.61
C ASN A 133 -3.53 14.47 1.26
N ILE A 134 -3.69 13.18 1.07
CA ILE A 134 -4.14 12.59 -0.18
C ILE A 134 -5.62 12.85 -0.42
N ARG A 135 -6.48 12.65 0.59
CA ARG A 135 -7.90 13.05 0.52
C ARG A 135 -8.03 14.53 0.21
N GLN A 136 -7.21 15.36 0.85
CA GLN A 136 -7.22 16.80 0.70
C GLN A 136 -6.79 17.22 -0.71
N ARG A 137 -5.63 16.74 -1.17
CA ARG A 137 -5.08 17.06 -2.50
C ARG A 137 -5.89 16.48 -3.66
N TYR A 138 -6.43 15.28 -3.51
CA TYR A 138 -7.36 14.71 -4.50
C TYR A 138 -8.60 15.59 -4.66
N LYS A 139 -9.18 16.04 -3.54
CA LYS A 139 -10.35 16.91 -3.53
C LYS A 139 -10.04 18.28 -4.13
N GLU A 140 -8.87 18.85 -3.86
CA GLU A 140 -8.40 20.11 -4.46
C GLU A 140 -8.19 19.99 -5.98
N ARG A 141 -7.62 18.87 -6.44
CA ARG A 141 -7.29 18.67 -7.86
C ARG A 141 -8.49 18.27 -8.73
N TYR A 142 -9.41 17.45 -8.21
CA TYR A 142 -10.49 16.85 -8.99
C TYR A 142 -11.90 17.33 -8.58
N GLY A 143 -12.00 18.13 -7.51
CA GLY A 143 -13.27 18.71 -7.05
C GLY A 143 -14.26 17.69 -6.45
N LYS A 144 -13.87 16.42 -6.32
CA LYS A 144 -14.68 15.32 -5.76
C LYS A 144 -13.88 14.59 -4.70
N SER A 145 -14.56 13.96 -3.73
CA SER A 145 -13.85 13.23 -2.68
C SER A 145 -13.28 11.93 -3.25
N LEU A 146 -12.07 11.57 -2.83
CA LEU A 146 -11.45 10.27 -3.11
C LEU A 146 -12.40 9.11 -2.78
N PHE A 147 -13.22 9.28 -1.75
CA PHE A 147 -14.27 8.35 -1.35
C PHE A 147 -15.39 8.21 -2.39
N HIS A 148 -15.82 9.29 -3.05
CA HIS A 148 -16.84 9.24 -4.11
C HIS A 148 -16.39 8.37 -5.27
N ASP A 149 -15.13 8.50 -5.67
CA ASP A 149 -14.58 7.68 -6.74
C ASP A 149 -14.28 6.26 -6.25
N ILE A 150 -13.77 6.03 -5.03
CA ILE A 150 -13.66 4.66 -4.47
C ILE A 150 -15.01 3.94 -4.44
N LYS A 151 -16.10 4.65 -4.12
CA LYS A 151 -17.45 4.10 -4.05
C LYS A 151 -18.06 3.80 -5.43
N ASN A 152 -17.77 4.64 -6.43
CA ASN A 152 -18.28 4.46 -7.80
C ASN A 152 -17.41 3.54 -8.66
N PHE A 153 -16.10 3.46 -8.39
CA PHE A 153 -15.12 2.60 -9.07
C PHE A 153 -14.98 1.21 -8.41
N ALA A 154 -15.78 0.91 -7.38
CA ALA A 154 -16.01 -0.44 -6.83
C ALA A 154 -16.54 -1.46 -7.85
N SER A 155 -16.75 -1.00 -9.06
CA SER A 155 -16.62 -1.77 -10.29
C SER A 155 -15.65 -1.06 -11.25
N GLY A 156 -14.41 -1.52 -11.31
CA GLY A 156 -13.48 -1.31 -12.43
C GLY A 156 -12.73 0.03 -12.48
N HIS A 157 -11.41 -0.04 -12.24
CA HIS A 157 -10.36 1.00 -12.42
C HIS A 157 -9.90 1.77 -11.16
N TYR A 158 -9.47 1.04 -10.12
CA TYR A 158 -8.83 1.60 -8.92
C TYR A 158 -7.37 2.03 -9.09
N GLU A 159 -6.70 1.59 -10.16
CA GLU A 159 -5.29 1.91 -10.42
C GLU A 159 -5.01 3.42 -10.43
N ARG A 160 -5.92 4.24 -10.97
CA ARG A 160 -5.74 5.71 -11.02
C ARG A 160 -5.92 6.39 -9.66
N ALA A 161 -6.82 5.88 -8.83
CA ALA A 161 -7.02 6.39 -7.47
C ALA A 161 -5.82 6.05 -6.58
N LEU A 162 -5.33 4.81 -6.66
CA LEU A 162 -4.14 4.34 -5.93
C LEU A 162 -2.83 4.97 -6.43
N LEU A 163 -2.68 5.21 -7.73
CA LEU A 163 -1.53 5.97 -8.26
C LEU A 163 -1.55 7.44 -7.84
N ALA A 164 -2.72 8.07 -7.73
CA ALA A 164 -2.85 9.42 -7.18
C ALA A 164 -2.62 9.47 -5.66
N ILE A 165 -2.86 8.35 -4.97
CA ILE A 165 -2.51 8.14 -3.56
C ILE A 165 -0.97 8.07 -3.42
N CYS A 166 -0.33 7.22 -4.21
CA CYS A 166 1.12 7.00 -4.13
C CYS A 166 1.97 8.10 -4.82
N ALA A 167 1.41 8.92 -5.70
CA ALA A 167 2.11 10.05 -6.31
C ALA A 167 1.75 11.33 -5.55
N GLY A 168 2.24 11.47 -4.31
CA GLY A 168 2.38 12.78 -3.70
C GLY A 168 3.32 13.60 -4.57
N ASP A 169 2.76 14.54 -5.35
CA ASP A 169 3.45 15.46 -6.27
C ASP A 169 4.48 14.79 -7.20
N ALA A 170 4.00 14.14 -8.27
CA ALA A 170 4.81 13.94 -9.48
C ALA A 170 4.39 14.93 -10.57
N GLU A 171 4.57 16.21 -10.28
CA GLU A 171 4.83 17.22 -11.32
C GLU A 171 6.22 17.78 -11.03
N ASP A 172 7.24 17.11 -11.57
CA ASP A 172 8.35 17.76 -12.26
C ASP A 172 9.17 16.70 -13.02
N TYR A 173 9.19 16.89 -14.35
CA TYR A 173 9.78 16.14 -15.48
C TYR A 173 8.91 15.10 -16.20
#